data_AF-A0A7I8MNE6-F1
#
_entry.id   AF-A0A7I8MNE6-F1
#
_cell.length_a   1.000
_cell.length_b   1.000
_cell.length_c   1.000
_cell.angle_alpha   90.00
_cell.angle_beta   90.00
_cell.angle_gamma   90.00
#
_symmetry.space_group_name_H-M   'P 1'
#
loop_
_entity.id
_entity.type
_entity.pdbx_description
1 polymer ?
#
loop_
_entity_poly.entity_id
_entity_poly.type
_entity_poly.pdbx_seq_one_letter_code
_entity_poly.pdbx_strand_id
1 'polypeptide(L)'
;MILKQWWLRAIVCLLIGPMMTPIDAVAGSAWAFRQRHGLRVYDPPVWFLDGYFIARERTPGFVFGPVRDFVKTLGGTPAWLIEDQQLKRLEQAGPGGTPSEYSLYLEVVASARTEYWVFVVLPYHTAQEWFDARRAYHGRKAEGYYGDTRQKLDRAVKEDLVIRGELRFLIENGETSLQVPEEVIMDRFRPVFDLNTGRRLSPAAVTD
;
A
#
# COMPACT_ATOMS: atom_id res chain seq x y z
N MET A 1 49.38 49.25 0.50
CA MET A 1 49.46 47.79 0.79
C MET A 1 48.17 47.33 1.49
N ILE A 2 47.02 47.40 0.82
CA ILE A 2 45.71 46.85 1.25
C ILE A 2 44.97 46.54 -0.07
N LEU A 3 45.20 45.37 -0.68
CA LEU A 3 44.42 44.94 -1.86
C LEU A 3 44.54 43.44 -2.14
N LYS A 4 44.56 42.58 -1.13
CA LYS A 4 44.67 41.12 -1.34
C LYS A 4 43.83 40.26 -0.38
N GLN A 5 42.82 40.84 0.26
CA GLN A 5 42.05 40.15 1.32
C GLN A 5 40.53 40.27 1.13
N TRP A 6 40.07 40.33 -0.12
CA TRP A 6 38.63 40.34 -0.44
C TRP A 6 38.23 39.32 -1.53
N TRP A 7 39.18 38.52 -2.03
CA TRP A 7 38.91 37.55 -3.11
C TRP A 7 38.79 36.09 -2.62
N LEU A 8 39.03 35.82 -1.33
CA LEU A 8 39.02 34.46 -0.78
C LEU A 8 37.72 34.04 -0.09
N ARG A 9 36.67 34.89 -0.11
CA ARG A 9 35.35 34.56 0.46
C ARG A 9 34.26 34.23 -0.56
N ALA A 10 34.58 34.18 -1.85
CA ALA A 10 33.60 33.88 -2.91
C ALA A 10 33.70 32.45 -3.51
N ILE A 11 34.61 31.59 -3.02
CA ILE A 11 34.89 30.26 -3.61
C ILE A 11 34.53 29.10 -2.64
N VAL A 12 33.55 29.27 -1.75
CA VAL A 12 33.06 28.17 -0.88
C VAL A 12 31.52 28.09 -0.86
N CYS A 13 30.87 28.34 -2.01
CA CYS A 13 29.42 28.16 -2.17
C CYS A 13 29.03 27.27 -3.36
N LEU A 14 29.93 26.43 -3.88
CA LEU A 14 29.73 25.75 -5.17
C LEU A 14 29.84 24.22 -5.16
N LEU A 15 29.84 23.55 -4.00
CA LEU A 15 29.90 22.08 -3.94
C LEU A 15 28.94 21.44 -2.92
N ILE A 16 27.79 22.08 -2.69
CA ILE A 16 26.62 21.39 -2.11
C ILE A 16 25.39 21.83 -2.90
N GLY A 17 25.39 21.57 -4.21
CA GLY A 17 24.15 21.57 -4.96
C GLY A 17 23.33 20.36 -4.51
N PRO A 18 22.01 20.49 -4.23
CA PRO A 18 21.20 19.33 -3.94
C PRO A 18 21.26 18.41 -5.17
N MET A 19 21.74 17.17 -4.99
CA MET A 19 21.64 16.13 -5.99
C MET A 19 20.15 15.80 -6.18
N MET A 20 19.45 16.63 -6.95
CA MET A 20 18.13 16.27 -7.47
C MET A 20 18.37 15.28 -8.59
N THR A 21 18.10 14.00 -8.33
CA THR A 21 18.01 13.00 -9.39
C THR A 21 16.95 13.44 -10.39
N PRO A 22 17.25 13.51 -11.70
CA PRO A 22 16.26 13.92 -12.68
C PRO A 22 15.11 12.92 -12.72
N ILE A 23 13.88 13.43 -12.84
CA ILE A 23 12.64 12.63 -12.91
C ILE A 23 12.73 11.55 -13.98
N ASP A 24 13.40 11.82 -15.10
CA ASP A 24 13.60 10.86 -16.19
C ASP A 24 14.40 9.62 -15.76
N ALA A 25 15.38 9.78 -14.87
CA ALA A 25 16.14 8.65 -14.32
C ALA A 25 15.27 7.82 -13.37
N VAL A 26 14.42 8.47 -12.56
CA VAL A 26 13.45 7.80 -11.67
C VAL A 26 12.41 7.05 -12.51
N ALA A 27 11.85 7.66 -13.55
CA ALA A 27 10.92 7.03 -14.47
C ALA A 27 11.56 5.85 -15.24
N GLY A 28 12.83 5.98 -15.66
CA GLY A 28 13.60 4.88 -16.24
C GLY A 28 13.78 3.71 -15.27
N SER A 29 14.04 4.00 -13.99
CA SER A 29 14.12 2.96 -12.94
C SER A 29 12.79 2.26 -12.70
N ALA A 30 11.67 3.01 -12.71
CA ALA A 30 10.33 2.47 -12.56
C ALA A 30 9.97 1.54 -13.73
N TRP A 31 10.27 1.96 -14.96
CA TRP A 31 10.08 1.12 -16.14
C TRP A 31 10.90 -0.18 -16.07
N ALA A 32 12.16 -0.11 -15.67
CA ALA A 32 13.00 -1.29 -15.50
C ALA A 32 12.45 -2.25 -14.43
N PHE A 33 11.93 -1.72 -13.32
CA PHE A 33 11.26 -2.52 -12.29
C PHE A 33 10.02 -3.22 -12.86
N ARG A 34 9.14 -2.48 -13.57
CA ARG A 34 7.96 -3.06 -14.22
C ARG A 34 8.32 -4.21 -15.17
N GLN A 35 9.34 -4.03 -16.02
CA GLN A 35 9.78 -5.08 -16.95
C GLN A 35 10.31 -6.32 -16.22
N ARG A 36 11.16 -6.12 -15.20
CA ARG A 36 11.75 -7.22 -14.42
C ARG A 36 10.69 -8.07 -13.72
N HIS A 37 9.62 -7.44 -13.23
CA HIS A 37 8.55 -8.09 -12.49
C HIS A 37 7.31 -8.42 -13.34
N GLY A 38 7.37 -8.19 -14.65
CA GLY A 38 6.25 -8.46 -15.56
C GLY A 38 4.98 -7.67 -15.21
N LEU A 39 5.13 -6.42 -14.76
CA LEU A 39 4.01 -5.58 -14.32
C LEU A 39 3.36 -4.83 -15.50
N ARG A 40 2.04 -4.85 -15.55
CA ARG A 40 1.20 -4.13 -16.51
C ARG A 40 0.29 -3.15 -15.81
N VAL A 41 -0.04 -2.07 -16.49
CA VAL A 41 -1.11 -1.16 -16.06
C VAL A 41 -2.42 -1.93 -15.95
N TYR A 42 -3.13 -1.70 -14.86
CA TYR A 42 -4.40 -2.36 -14.55
C TYR A 42 -5.32 -1.39 -13.85
N ASP A 43 -6.61 -1.41 -14.22
CA ASP A 43 -7.64 -0.65 -13.54
C ASP A 43 -8.28 -1.51 -12.45
N PRO A 44 -8.06 -1.20 -11.15
CA PRO A 44 -8.63 -2.00 -10.08
C PRO A 44 -10.15 -1.90 -10.05
N PRO A 45 -10.85 -2.96 -9.61
CA PRO A 45 -12.29 -2.90 -9.43
C PRO A 45 -12.71 -1.77 -8.47
N VAL A 46 -13.81 -1.10 -8.80
CA VAL A 46 -14.35 0.01 -7.99
C VAL A 46 -14.61 -0.42 -6.55
N TRP A 47 -15.16 -1.62 -6.33
CA TRP A 47 -15.43 -2.16 -5.00
C TRP A 47 -14.17 -2.36 -4.15
N PHE A 48 -13.02 -2.61 -4.78
CA PHE A 48 -11.73 -2.67 -4.08
C PHE A 48 -11.30 -1.26 -3.66
N LEU A 49 -11.39 -0.31 -4.57
CA LEU A 49 -11.03 1.09 -4.32
C LEU A 49 -11.90 1.76 -3.25
N ASP A 50 -13.19 1.39 -3.18
CA ASP A 50 -14.13 1.86 -2.15
C ASP A 50 -14.04 1.10 -0.83
N GLY A 51 -13.41 -0.08 -0.84
CA GLY A 51 -13.31 -0.91 0.35
C GLY A 51 -12.23 -0.46 1.32
N TYR A 52 -12.42 -0.84 2.58
CA TYR A 52 -11.46 -0.60 3.66
C TYR A 52 -10.31 -1.60 3.58
N PHE A 53 -9.21 -1.30 4.24
CA PHE A 53 -8.05 -2.20 4.25
C PHE A 53 -7.40 -2.35 5.62
N ILE A 54 -6.72 -3.47 5.81
CA ILE A 54 -5.79 -3.72 6.90
C ILE A 54 -4.36 -3.68 6.36
N ALA A 55 -3.36 -3.42 7.20
CA ALA A 55 -1.97 -3.27 6.76
C ALA A 55 -1.00 -4.24 7.47
N ARG A 56 -1.54 -5.36 7.98
CA ARG A 56 -0.81 -6.42 8.67
C ARG A 56 -1.61 -7.72 8.58
N GLU A 57 -1.00 -8.78 8.06
CA GLU A 57 -1.70 -10.03 7.74
C GLU A 57 -2.26 -10.74 8.99
N ARG A 58 -1.40 -11.01 9.98
CA ARG A 58 -1.76 -11.92 11.10
C ARG A 58 -2.48 -11.21 12.22
N THR A 59 -1.95 -10.08 12.67
CA THR A 59 -2.39 -9.40 13.89
C THR A 59 -2.66 -7.90 13.66
N PRO A 60 -3.51 -7.54 12.68
CA PRO A 60 -3.81 -6.14 12.40
C PRO A 60 -4.36 -5.44 13.64
N GLY A 61 -3.78 -4.28 13.94
CA GLY A 61 -4.26 -3.41 15.02
C GLY A 61 -5.42 -2.54 14.57
N PHE A 62 -5.48 -2.22 13.27
CA PHE A 62 -6.40 -1.20 12.76
C PHE A 62 -7.04 -1.57 11.43
N VAL A 63 -8.19 -0.94 11.18
CA VAL A 63 -8.77 -0.81 9.83
C VAL A 63 -8.57 0.63 9.37
N PHE A 64 -8.06 0.76 8.16
CA PHE A 64 -7.87 2.02 7.47
C PHE A 64 -9.03 2.29 6.52
N GLY A 65 -9.26 3.57 6.22
CA GLY A 65 -10.32 4.03 5.31
C GLY A 65 -10.24 3.45 3.89
N PRO A 66 -11.12 3.90 2.98
CA PRO A 66 -11.14 3.44 1.60
C PRO A 66 -9.76 3.49 0.93
N VAL A 67 -9.40 2.47 0.15
CA VAL A 67 -8.10 2.42 -0.56
C VAL A 67 -7.89 3.67 -1.43
N ARG A 68 -8.94 4.17 -2.09
CA ARG A 68 -8.86 5.40 -2.89
C ARG A 68 -8.47 6.64 -2.09
N ASP A 69 -8.87 6.70 -0.82
CA ASP A 69 -8.56 7.84 0.03
C ASP A 69 -7.11 7.77 0.50
N PHE A 70 -6.60 6.57 0.76
CA PHE A 70 -5.16 6.36 0.96
C PHE A 70 -4.36 6.81 -0.27
N VAL A 71 -4.77 6.45 -1.50
CA VAL A 71 -4.08 6.87 -2.73
C VAL A 71 -3.98 8.39 -2.85
N LYS A 72 -5.04 9.12 -2.47
CA LYS A 72 -5.04 10.60 -2.48
C LYS A 72 -4.01 11.22 -1.52
N THR A 73 -3.61 10.49 -0.48
CA THR A 73 -2.56 10.96 0.45
C THR A 73 -1.15 10.79 -0.10
N LEU A 74 -0.99 9.99 -1.17
CA LEU A 74 0.31 9.75 -1.79
C LEU A 74 0.66 10.93 -2.69
N GLY A 75 1.83 11.52 -2.46
CA GLY A 75 2.37 12.54 -3.36
C GLY A 75 2.96 11.90 -4.62
N GLY A 76 2.78 12.54 -5.79
CA GLY A 76 3.30 12.06 -7.07
C GLY A 76 2.20 11.56 -8.00
N THR A 77 2.60 10.81 -9.03
CA THR A 77 1.67 10.27 -10.03
C THR A 77 1.42 8.77 -9.75
N PRO A 78 0.24 8.38 -9.26
CA PRO A 78 -0.06 6.98 -8.98
C PRO A 78 -0.39 6.21 -10.27
N ALA A 79 0.04 4.95 -10.33
CA ALA A 79 -0.37 3.99 -11.33
C ALA A 79 -0.60 2.62 -10.69
N TRP A 80 -1.75 2.01 -10.99
CA TRP A 80 -2.04 0.65 -10.56
C TRP A 80 -1.48 -0.36 -11.54
N LEU A 81 -0.81 -1.37 -11.01
CA LEU A 81 -0.17 -2.41 -11.79
C LEU A 81 -0.53 -3.81 -11.28
N ILE A 82 -0.47 -4.78 -12.17
CA ILE A 82 -0.68 -6.20 -11.90
C ILE A 82 0.39 -7.02 -12.62
N GLU A 83 0.74 -8.18 -12.07
CA GLU A 83 1.62 -9.13 -12.77
C GLU A 83 0.93 -9.77 -13.98
N ASP A 84 1.66 -9.92 -15.08
CA ASP A 84 1.21 -10.52 -16.35
C ASP A 84 0.52 -11.87 -16.16
N GLN A 85 1.10 -12.73 -15.31
CA GLN A 85 0.54 -14.04 -15.04
C GLN A 85 -0.75 -13.96 -14.24
N GLN A 86 -0.83 -13.02 -13.30
CA GLN A 86 -2.01 -12.83 -12.47
C GLN A 86 -3.17 -12.26 -13.28
N LEU A 87 -2.90 -11.30 -14.19
CA LEU A 87 -3.90 -10.78 -15.12
C LEU A 87 -4.51 -11.90 -15.97
N LYS A 88 -3.67 -12.76 -16.55
CA LYS A 88 -4.15 -13.93 -17.33
C LYS A 88 -5.05 -14.85 -16.52
N ARG A 89 -4.74 -15.09 -15.24
CA ARG A 89 -5.60 -15.92 -14.36
C ARG A 89 -6.96 -15.27 -14.13
N LEU A 90 -7.00 -13.94 -13.94
CA LEU A 90 -8.26 -13.20 -13.77
C LEU A 90 -9.11 -13.25 -15.05
N GLU A 91 -8.49 -13.05 -16.21
CA GLU A 91 -9.17 -13.13 -17.51
C GLU A 91 -9.74 -14.53 -17.77
N GLN A 92 -8.98 -15.59 -17.44
CA GLN A 92 -9.41 -16.98 -17.58
C GLN A 92 -10.56 -17.37 -16.65
N ALA A 93 -10.62 -16.79 -15.44
CA ALA A 93 -11.71 -17.05 -14.51
C ALA A 93 -13.06 -16.53 -15.04
N GLY A 94 -13.04 -15.47 -15.87
CA GLY A 94 -14.21 -14.90 -16.51
C GLY A 94 -15.21 -14.24 -15.54
N PRO A 95 -16.26 -13.60 -16.08
CA PRO A 95 -17.34 -13.01 -15.30
C PRO A 95 -18.23 -14.11 -14.70
N GLY A 96 -17.89 -14.57 -13.49
CA GLY A 96 -18.58 -15.65 -12.77
C GLY A 96 -17.66 -16.69 -12.16
N GLY A 97 -16.34 -16.61 -12.41
CA GLY A 97 -15.37 -17.42 -11.70
C GLY A 97 -15.36 -17.13 -10.21
N THR A 98 -14.97 -18.12 -9.40
CA THR A 98 -14.82 -17.94 -7.95
C THR A 98 -13.84 -16.79 -7.70
N PRO A 99 -14.26 -15.74 -6.98
CA PRO A 99 -13.37 -14.63 -6.67
C PRO A 99 -12.13 -15.15 -5.91
N SER A 100 -10.95 -14.89 -6.45
CA SER A 100 -9.68 -15.27 -5.85
C SER A 100 -8.92 -14.03 -5.40
N GLU A 101 -8.07 -14.19 -4.39
CA GLU A 101 -7.13 -13.13 -4.00
C GLU A 101 -6.08 -12.93 -5.08
N TYR A 102 -5.68 -11.68 -5.27
CA TYR A 102 -4.59 -11.33 -6.16
C TYR A 102 -3.86 -10.08 -5.68
N SER A 103 -2.61 -9.92 -6.09
CA SER A 103 -1.82 -8.75 -5.71
C SER A 103 -1.90 -7.65 -6.76
N LEU A 104 -2.00 -6.42 -6.30
CA LEU A 104 -1.86 -5.20 -7.07
C LEU A 104 -0.72 -4.36 -6.50
N TYR A 105 0.01 -3.70 -7.39
CA TYR A 105 1.09 -2.78 -7.05
C TYR A 105 0.60 -1.37 -7.35
N LEU A 106 0.51 -0.53 -6.32
CA LEU A 106 0.31 0.90 -6.49
C LEU A 106 1.69 1.55 -6.61
N GLU A 107 2.12 1.81 -7.84
CA GLU A 107 3.34 2.57 -8.10
C GLU A 107 3.07 4.06 -7.87
N VAL A 108 3.99 4.71 -7.18
CA VAL A 108 4.00 6.17 -7.01
C VAL A 108 5.37 6.69 -7.41
N VAL A 109 5.42 7.40 -8.53
CA VAL A 109 6.63 8.05 -9.02
C VAL A 109 6.67 9.49 -8.51
N ALA A 110 7.65 9.79 -7.66
CA ALA A 110 7.94 11.12 -7.14
C ALA A 110 9.28 11.63 -7.68
N SER A 111 9.62 12.90 -7.43
CA SER A 111 10.81 13.55 -8.01
C SER A 111 12.14 12.89 -7.64
N ALA A 112 12.21 12.20 -6.51
CA ALA A 112 13.45 11.62 -5.99
C ALA A 112 13.42 10.09 -5.87
N ARG A 113 12.25 9.45 -5.98
CA ARG A 113 12.11 8.00 -5.76
C ARG A 113 10.83 7.45 -6.36
N THR A 114 10.80 6.12 -6.51
CA THR A 114 9.61 5.35 -6.82
C THR A 114 9.28 4.46 -5.63
N GLU A 115 8.02 4.50 -5.19
CA GLU A 115 7.47 3.62 -4.16
C GLU A 115 6.47 2.65 -4.81
N TYR A 116 6.42 1.40 -4.34
CA TYR A 116 5.34 0.47 -4.69
C TYR A 116 4.65 -0.02 -3.41
N TRP A 117 3.35 0.26 -3.31
CA TRP A 117 2.50 -0.22 -2.23
C TRP A 117 1.76 -1.47 -2.70
N VAL A 118 2.10 -2.63 -2.14
CA VAL A 118 1.59 -3.92 -2.62
C VAL A 118 0.36 -4.31 -1.80
N PHE A 119 -0.80 -4.25 -2.44
CA PHE A 119 -2.08 -4.68 -1.89
C PHE A 119 -2.42 -6.09 -2.33
N VAL A 120 -2.94 -6.90 -1.42
CA VAL A 120 -3.74 -8.07 -1.77
C VAL A 120 -5.20 -7.63 -1.85
N VAL A 121 -5.82 -7.86 -3.00
CA VAL A 121 -7.24 -7.65 -3.23
C VAL A 121 -8.01 -8.82 -2.62
N LEU A 122 -8.92 -8.50 -1.72
CA LEU A 122 -9.72 -9.45 -0.96
C LEU A 122 -11.16 -9.43 -1.48
N PRO A 123 -11.64 -10.49 -2.12
CA PRO A 123 -13.00 -10.52 -2.65
C PRO A 123 -14.07 -10.81 -1.59
N TYR A 124 -13.70 -10.90 -0.32
CA TYR A 124 -14.57 -11.30 0.77
C TYR A 124 -15.48 -10.16 1.23
N HIS A 125 -16.70 -10.52 1.62
CA HIS A 125 -17.69 -9.63 2.19
C HIS A 125 -17.79 -9.81 3.71
N THR A 126 -17.41 -10.98 4.22
CA THR A 126 -17.48 -11.29 5.65
C THR A 126 -16.14 -11.71 6.24
N ALA A 127 -15.98 -11.54 7.55
CA ALA A 127 -14.82 -12.04 8.27
C ALA A 127 -14.70 -13.56 8.22
N GLN A 128 -15.82 -14.28 8.09
CA GLN A 128 -15.83 -15.73 7.96
C GLN A 128 -15.27 -16.17 6.59
N GLU A 129 -15.69 -15.53 5.50
CA GLU A 129 -15.13 -15.79 4.16
C GLU A 129 -13.62 -15.51 4.12
N TRP A 130 -13.20 -14.39 4.73
CA TRP A 130 -11.77 -14.07 4.88
C TRP A 130 -11.03 -15.19 5.62
N PHE A 131 -11.59 -15.66 6.74
CA PHE A 131 -10.97 -16.72 7.53
C PHE A 131 -10.96 -18.07 6.80
N ASP A 132 -12.04 -18.41 6.09
CA ASP A 132 -12.14 -19.67 5.33
C ASP A 132 -11.08 -19.74 4.23
N ALA A 133 -10.78 -18.60 3.59
CA ALA A 133 -9.66 -18.52 2.66
C ALA A 133 -8.31 -18.82 3.33
N ARG A 134 -8.02 -18.23 4.51
CA ARG A 134 -6.78 -18.55 5.26
C ARG A 134 -6.78 -20.01 5.71
N ARG A 135 -7.94 -20.55 6.10
CA ARG A 135 -8.10 -21.94 6.50
C ARG A 135 -7.87 -22.91 5.34
N ALA A 136 -8.21 -22.55 4.11
CA ALA A 136 -7.90 -23.36 2.93
C ALA A 136 -6.38 -23.57 2.77
N TYR A 137 -5.56 -22.57 3.11
CA TYR A 137 -4.10 -22.66 3.04
C TYR A 137 -3.45 -23.25 4.30
N HIS A 138 -3.92 -22.86 5.50
CA HIS A 138 -3.28 -23.22 6.78
C HIS A 138 -3.93 -24.41 7.50
N GLY A 139 -5.05 -24.92 6.99
CA GLY A 139 -5.80 -26.03 7.57
C GLY A 139 -6.17 -25.77 9.03
N ARG A 140 -5.96 -26.76 9.90
CA ARG A 140 -6.30 -26.68 11.33
C ARG A 140 -5.53 -25.60 12.10
N LYS A 141 -4.37 -25.16 11.60
CA LYS A 141 -3.55 -24.11 12.26
C LYS A 141 -4.15 -22.72 12.11
N ALA A 142 -5.08 -22.53 11.16
CA ALA A 142 -5.67 -21.23 10.89
C ALA A 142 -6.37 -20.63 12.11
N GLU A 143 -7.04 -21.43 12.94
CA GLU A 143 -7.71 -20.94 14.15
C GLU A 143 -6.70 -20.28 15.11
N GLY A 144 -5.54 -20.91 15.33
CA GLY A 144 -4.51 -20.37 16.22
C GLY A 144 -3.83 -19.12 15.68
N TYR A 145 -3.73 -18.96 14.36
CA TYR A 145 -3.10 -17.79 13.74
C TYR A 145 -4.05 -16.62 13.49
N TYR A 146 -5.30 -16.92 13.15
CA TYR A 146 -6.23 -15.94 12.59
C TYR A 146 -7.59 -15.91 13.30
N GLY A 147 -7.84 -16.77 14.29
CA GLY A 147 -9.13 -16.85 14.98
C GLY A 147 -9.51 -15.56 15.71
N ASP A 148 -8.55 -14.95 16.42
CA ASP A 148 -8.73 -13.63 17.05
C ASP A 148 -8.98 -12.54 16.00
N THR A 149 -8.16 -12.50 14.95
CA THR A 149 -8.32 -11.55 13.85
C THR A 149 -9.68 -11.67 13.17
N ARG A 150 -10.18 -12.88 12.94
CA ARG A 150 -11.54 -13.11 12.43
C ARG A 150 -12.59 -12.43 13.32
N GLN A 151 -12.53 -12.61 14.64
CA GLN A 151 -13.50 -12.00 15.56
C GLN A 151 -13.41 -10.46 15.54
N LYS A 152 -12.19 -9.92 15.44
CA LYS A 152 -11.95 -8.47 15.34
C LYS A 152 -12.52 -7.90 14.04
N LEU A 153 -12.28 -8.56 12.91
CA LEU A 153 -12.82 -8.17 11.61
C LEU A 153 -14.34 -8.28 11.56
N ASP A 154 -14.93 -9.29 12.21
CA ASP A 154 -16.39 -9.43 12.30
C ASP A 154 -17.04 -8.21 12.98
N ARG A 155 -16.41 -7.66 14.01
CA ARG A 155 -16.87 -6.39 14.63
C ARG A 155 -16.77 -5.20 13.67
N ALA A 156 -15.69 -5.10 12.90
CA ALA A 156 -15.55 -4.03 11.91
C ALA A 156 -16.60 -4.14 10.79
N VAL A 157 -16.87 -5.35 10.29
CA VAL A 157 -17.89 -5.59 9.27
C VAL A 157 -19.30 -5.24 9.77
N LYS A 158 -19.60 -5.49 11.05
CA LYS A 158 -20.87 -5.06 11.69
C LYS A 158 -21.04 -3.54 11.75
N GLU A 159 -19.94 -2.80 11.67
CA GLU A 159 -19.92 -1.35 11.57
C GLU A 159 -19.91 -0.88 10.10
N ASP A 160 -20.21 -1.75 9.12
CA ASP A 160 -20.16 -1.46 7.67
C ASP A 160 -18.75 -1.16 7.14
N LEU A 161 -17.71 -1.69 7.81
CA LEU A 161 -16.31 -1.57 7.38
C LEU A 161 -15.87 -2.84 6.64
N VAL A 162 -16.34 -3.01 5.41
CA VAL A 162 -16.00 -4.19 4.60
C VAL A 162 -14.54 -4.12 4.13
N ILE A 163 -13.74 -5.10 4.56
CA ILE A 163 -12.32 -5.19 4.23
C ILE A 163 -12.15 -5.78 2.83
N ARG A 164 -11.62 -4.99 1.91
CA ARG A 164 -11.35 -5.38 0.51
C ARG A 164 -9.86 -5.38 0.17
N GLY A 165 -9.03 -4.83 1.03
CA GLY A 165 -7.59 -4.77 0.81
C GLY A 165 -6.78 -5.23 2.01
N GLU A 166 -5.61 -5.79 1.73
CA GLU A 166 -4.55 -6.01 2.71
C GLU A 166 -3.24 -5.45 2.15
N LEU A 167 -2.75 -4.34 2.71
CA LEU A 167 -1.45 -3.79 2.37
C LEU A 167 -0.36 -4.66 3.01
N ARG A 168 0.43 -5.36 2.20
CA ARG A 168 1.44 -6.32 2.68
C ARG A 168 2.85 -5.82 2.64
N PHE A 169 3.19 -5.05 1.61
CA PHE A 169 4.57 -4.63 1.38
C PHE A 169 4.63 -3.18 0.92
N LEU A 170 5.67 -2.51 1.36
CA LEU A 170 6.19 -1.31 0.73
C LEU A 170 7.50 -1.71 0.06
N ILE A 171 7.66 -1.37 -1.22
CA ILE A 171 8.92 -1.52 -1.96
C ILE A 171 9.43 -0.12 -2.26
N GLU A 172 10.65 0.16 -1.82
CA GLU A 172 11.31 1.45 -2.05
C GLU A 172 12.61 1.18 -2.80
N ASN A 173 12.85 1.96 -3.86
CA ASN A 173 14.06 1.81 -4.69
C ASN A 173 14.27 0.38 -5.23
N GLY A 174 13.17 -0.36 -5.44
CA GLY A 174 13.20 -1.74 -5.94
C GLY A 174 13.47 -2.81 -4.88
N GLU A 175 13.55 -2.45 -3.61
CA GLU A 175 13.74 -3.39 -2.49
C GLU A 175 12.55 -3.40 -1.54
N THR A 176 12.12 -4.59 -1.11
CA THR A 176 11.04 -4.74 -0.15
C THR A 176 11.48 -4.24 1.22
N SER A 177 10.76 -3.25 1.76
CA SER A 177 10.97 -2.74 3.11
C SER A 177 10.70 -3.82 4.15
N LEU A 178 11.54 -3.86 5.18
CA LEU A 178 11.35 -4.73 6.35
C LEU A 178 10.40 -4.13 7.40
N GLN A 179 9.98 -2.88 7.19
CA GLN A 179 9.04 -2.21 8.09
C GLN A 179 7.63 -2.79 7.92
N VAL A 180 6.87 -2.83 9.01
CA VAL A 180 5.48 -3.28 8.96
C VAL A 180 4.64 -2.19 8.30
N PRO A 181 3.91 -2.46 7.21
CA PRO A 181 3.18 -1.42 6.49
C PRO A 181 2.21 -0.63 7.37
N GLU A 182 1.53 -1.31 8.31
CA GLU A 182 0.68 -0.66 9.31
C GLU A 182 1.42 0.45 10.08
N GLU A 183 2.67 0.23 10.50
CA GLU A 183 3.45 1.22 11.24
C GLU A 183 3.88 2.38 10.33
N VAL A 184 4.19 2.09 9.06
CA VAL A 184 4.61 3.10 8.07
C VAL A 184 3.48 4.07 7.72
N ILE A 185 2.25 3.57 7.55
CA ILE A 185 1.14 4.40 7.08
C ILE A 185 0.46 5.20 8.20
N MET A 186 0.68 4.86 9.47
CA MET A 186 -0.01 5.48 10.61
C MET A 186 0.15 7.00 10.67
N ASP A 187 1.27 7.55 10.20
CA ASP A 187 1.52 8.99 10.17
C ASP A 187 1.03 9.69 8.90
N ARG A 188 0.70 8.92 7.85
CA ARG A 188 0.24 9.43 6.55
C ARG A 188 -1.28 9.30 6.38
N PHE A 189 -1.85 8.22 6.89
CA PHE A 189 -3.25 7.88 6.74
C PHE A 189 -3.76 7.29 8.05
N ARG A 190 -4.53 8.09 8.79
CA ARG A 190 -5.03 7.68 10.10
C ARG A 190 -6.08 6.56 9.94
N PRO A 191 -6.06 5.56 10.83
CA PRO A 191 -7.07 4.50 10.83
C PRO A 191 -8.44 5.05 11.25
N VAL A 192 -9.49 4.35 10.82
CA VAL A 192 -10.89 4.69 11.13
C VAL A 192 -11.51 3.76 12.19
N PHE A 193 -10.83 2.66 12.51
CA PHE A 193 -11.28 1.69 13.50
C PHE A 193 -10.10 0.99 14.15
N ASP A 194 -10.18 0.82 15.47
CA ASP A 194 -9.23 0.05 16.28
C ASP A 194 -9.80 -1.36 16.50
N LEU A 195 -9.10 -2.36 15.96
CA LEU A 195 -9.50 -3.77 16.04
C LEU A 195 -9.32 -4.36 17.44
N ASN A 196 -8.38 -3.83 18.22
CA ASN A 196 -8.11 -4.29 19.58
C ASN A 196 -9.21 -3.83 20.54
N THR A 197 -9.65 -2.57 20.42
CA THR A 197 -10.73 -2.03 21.26
C THR A 197 -12.12 -2.23 20.67
N GLY A 198 -12.23 -2.52 19.37
CA GLY A 198 -13.49 -2.70 18.67
C GLY A 198 -14.26 -1.39 18.52
N ARG A 199 -13.56 -0.25 18.38
CA ARG A 199 -14.17 1.09 18.35
C ARG A 199 -13.77 1.85 17.09
N ARG A 200 -14.72 2.61 16.55
CA ARG A 200 -14.45 3.63 15.54
C ARG A 200 -13.55 4.71 16.14
N LEU A 201 -12.59 5.15 15.34
CA LEU A 201 -11.71 6.26 15.65
C LEU A 201 -12.27 7.49 14.97
N SER A 202 -12.36 8.61 15.70
CA SER A 202 -12.77 9.88 15.12
C SER A 202 -11.80 10.27 14.00
N PRO A 203 -12.27 10.77 12.85
CA PRO A 203 -11.39 11.43 11.91
C PRO A 203 -10.66 12.53 12.69
N ALA A 204 -9.33 12.60 12.60
CA ALA A 204 -8.63 13.77 13.10
C ALA A 204 -9.28 14.98 12.43
N ALA A 205 -9.77 15.93 13.23
CA ALA A 205 -10.30 17.18 12.70
C ALA A 205 -9.27 17.74 11.74
N VAL A 206 -9.68 17.99 10.50
CA VAL A 206 -8.86 18.75 9.56
C VAL A 206 -8.66 20.11 10.22
N THR A 207 -7.49 20.36 10.78
CA THR A 207 -7.08 21.71 11.14
C THR A 207 -6.81 22.42 9.83
N ASP A 208 -7.73 23.34 9.49
CA ASP A 208 -7.59 24.32 8.41
C ASP A 208 -6.27 25.12 8.50
#